data_AF-A0A258R149-F1
#
_entry.id   AF-A0A258R149-F1
#
_cell.length_a   1.000
_cell.length_b   1.000
_cell.length_c   1.000
_cell.angle_alpha   90.00
_cell.angle_beta   90.00
_cell.angle_gamma   90.00
#
_symmetry.space_group_name_H-M   'P 1'
#
loop_
_entity.id
_entity.type
_entity.pdbx_description
1 polymer ?
#
loop_
_entity_poly.entity_id
_entity_poly.type
_entity_poly.pdbx_seq_one_letter_code
_entity_poly.pdbx_strand_id
1 'polypeptide(L)'
;TAWLTSPLLTLADGARLASGVFVALALFFTARSARVLYGAETGWAAALTLLGCIGLLVRGHELNAATAQFAAAALMLYGIALMPQARRGAWALGVGAVLMLLAGGAAEAALFLLLAWLLPLLLVDYRTPAAWRTLIWGTLIALAASAVWLIYLTTQSIPFVRAFNLQRWFDGEARQFTYYPGILGWYAWPAWPLALWALYRGRRQWRTPCIVLPVSALLGLLVLYAFDRHPGEEQGLILLLPLALLGASGLFSLRRGAAYALLWFSVMLFGFIALLLWVYWSAHDLGTPARLAARLTRFGLLHVGEFRPWTLVLGVVVTLLWIGILARLPRSPLRPMLVWTASMTFVWVLLMSLFQAPLDRRLSYASVSQQLVAQVPPGECIQTYRVRDQQRLLLAYHSGRRFSPDDASCNWLLMETRRRGAVPEAPPGWVKRWDGARPGDRSERFHLYARR
;
A
#
# COMPACT_ATOMS: atom_id res chain seq x y z
N THR A 1 -14.78 9.70 -0.54
CA THR A 1 -15.54 8.49 -0.19
C THR A 1 -16.18 8.62 1.19
N ALA A 2 -15.42 8.92 2.25
CA ALA A 2 -15.91 9.00 3.63
C ALA A 2 -17.22 9.78 3.83
N TRP A 3 -17.30 11.01 3.34
CA TRP A 3 -18.49 11.86 3.47
C TRP A 3 -19.67 11.41 2.59
N LEU A 4 -19.38 10.80 1.44
CA LEU A 4 -20.41 10.29 0.54
C LEU A 4 -21.07 9.01 1.09
N THR A 5 -20.33 8.24 1.90
CA THR A 5 -20.79 6.97 2.46
C THR A 5 -21.15 7.05 3.94
N SER A 6 -21.06 8.24 4.56
CA SER A 6 -21.37 8.45 5.98
C SER A 6 -22.79 8.04 6.40
N PRO A 7 -23.82 8.01 5.52
CA PRO A 7 -25.13 7.49 5.92
C PRO A 7 -25.15 5.98 6.19
N LEU A 8 -24.18 5.23 5.64
CA LEU A 8 -24.16 3.76 5.68
C LEU A 8 -22.95 3.19 6.43
N LEU A 9 -21.84 3.93 6.47
CA LEU A 9 -20.57 3.48 7.01
C LEU A 9 -20.01 4.50 8.01
N THR A 10 -19.24 4.01 8.97
CA THR A 10 -18.42 4.89 9.81
C THR A 10 -17.46 5.70 8.94
N LEU A 11 -17.07 6.90 9.39
CA LEU A 11 -16.19 7.78 8.62
C LEU A 11 -14.87 7.08 8.23
N ALA A 12 -14.31 6.27 9.13
CA ALA A 12 -13.07 5.54 8.90
C ALA A 12 -13.23 4.44 7.83
N ASP A 13 -14.32 3.68 7.88
CA ASP A 13 -14.60 2.64 6.88
C ASP A 13 -14.89 3.25 5.51
N GLY A 14 -15.67 4.34 5.48
CA GLY A 14 -15.92 5.11 4.28
C GLY A 14 -14.64 5.73 3.69
N ALA A 15 -13.68 6.14 4.53
CA ALA A 15 -12.38 6.63 4.07
C ALA A 15 -11.57 5.52 3.38
N ARG A 16 -11.53 4.31 3.95
CA ARG A 16 -10.79 3.16 3.39
C ARG A 16 -11.27 2.73 2.01
N LEU A 17 -12.54 2.97 1.66
CA LEU A 17 -13.05 2.73 0.31
C LEU A 17 -12.26 3.50 -0.77
N ALA A 18 -11.62 4.64 -0.41
CA ALA A 18 -10.77 5.36 -1.36
C ALA A 18 -9.59 4.49 -1.82
N SER A 19 -8.94 3.76 -0.91
CA SER A 19 -7.84 2.85 -1.24
C SER A 19 -8.29 1.79 -2.25
N GLY A 20 -9.47 1.18 -2.03
CA GLY A 20 -10.06 0.21 -2.96
C GLY A 20 -10.32 0.80 -4.35
N VAL A 21 -10.87 2.02 -4.43
CA VAL A 21 -11.09 2.73 -5.70
C VAL A 21 -9.76 2.98 -6.43
N PHE A 22 -8.74 3.47 -5.72
CA PHE A 22 -7.44 3.74 -6.33
C PHE A 22 -6.73 2.47 -6.80
N VAL A 23 -6.78 1.38 -6.02
CA VAL A 23 -6.25 0.08 -6.46
C VAL A 23 -6.99 -0.41 -7.71
N ALA A 24 -8.31 -0.29 -7.77
CA ALA A 24 -9.09 -0.65 -8.96
C ALA A 24 -8.70 0.17 -10.19
N LEU A 25 -8.51 1.48 -10.04
CA LEU A 25 -8.01 2.35 -11.11
C LEU A 25 -6.61 1.95 -11.56
N ALA A 26 -5.71 1.61 -10.63
CA ALA A 26 -4.36 1.15 -10.95
C ALA A 26 -4.37 -0.17 -11.74
N LEU A 27 -5.20 -1.14 -11.34
CA LEU A 27 -5.38 -2.39 -12.08
C LEU A 27 -5.93 -2.12 -13.49
N PHE A 28 -6.95 -1.26 -13.59
CA PHE A 28 -7.57 -0.90 -14.86
C PHE A 28 -6.57 -0.23 -15.82
N PHE A 29 -5.86 0.81 -15.40
CA PHE A 29 -4.92 1.51 -16.28
C PHE A 29 -3.66 0.71 -16.57
N THR A 30 -3.23 -0.18 -15.67
CA THR A 30 -2.19 -1.17 -15.96
C THR A 30 -2.63 -2.15 -17.05
N ALA A 31 -3.87 -2.67 -16.96
CA ALA A 31 -4.43 -3.54 -17.99
C ALA A 31 -4.55 -2.81 -19.33
N ARG A 32 -5.00 -1.55 -19.33
CA ARG A 32 -5.09 -0.72 -20.54
C ARG A 32 -3.72 -0.43 -21.14
N SER A 33 -2.71 -0.14 -20.33
CA SER A 33 -1.32 0.05 -20.78
C SER A 33 -0.78 -1.20 -21.45
N ALA A 34 -0.97 -2.37 -20.82
CA ALA A 34 -0.56 -3.64 -21.41
C ALA A 34 -1.23 -3.92 -22.75
N ARG A 35 -2.53 -3.62 -22.88
CA ARG A 35 -3.26 -3.77 -24.15
C ARG A 35 -2.67 -2.92 -25.28
N VAL A 36 -2.22 -1.71 -24.96
CA VAL A 36 -1.60 -0.80 -25.93
C VAL A 36 -0.20 -1.27 -26.32
N LEU A 37 0.59 -1.74 -25.35
CA LEU A 37 1.98 -2.15 -25.57
C LEU A 37 2.09 -3.55 -26.21
N TYR A 38 1.35 -4.52 -25.69
CA TYR A 38 1.54 -5.94 -26.01
C TYR A 38 0.33 -6.57 -26.72
N GLY A 39 -0.74 -5.81 -26.98
CA GLY A 39 -1.94 -6.30 -27.67
C GLY A 39 -3.11 -6.67 -26.74
N ALA A 40 -4.31 -6.80 -27.31
CA ALA A 40 -5.58 -6.81 -26.58
C ALA A 40 -5.73 -7.92 -25.52
N GLU A 41 -5.15 -9.09 -25.76
CA GLU A 41 -5.22 -10.27 -24.88
C GLU A 41 -4.42 -10.10 -23.57
N THR A 42 -3.50 -9.13 -23.51
CA THR A 42 -2.53 -9.02 -22.41
C THR A 42 -3.01 -8.20 -21.21
N GLY A 43 -4.15 -7.52 -21.32
CA GLY A 43 -4.67 -6.68 -20.23
C GLY A 43 -4.91 -7.44 -18.93
N TRP A 44 -5.52 -8.63 -19.03
CA TRP A 44 -5.74 -9.49 -17.86
C TRP A 44 -4.44 -10.03 -17.28
N ALA A 45 -3.45 -10.37 -18.11
CA ALA A 45 -2.14 -10.81 -17.61
C ALA A 45 -1.48 -9.74 -16.75
N ALA A 46 -1.53 -8.47 -17.17
CA ALA A 46 -0.95 -7.36 -16.40
C ALA A 46 -1.73 -7.09 -15.10
N ALA A 47 -3.07 -7.06 -15.16
CA ALA A 47 -3.89 -6.86 -13.97
C ALA A 47 -3.71 -7.99 -12.94
N LEU A 48 -3.71 -9.25 -13.37
CA LEU A 48 -3.49 -10.39 -12.49
C LEU A 48 -2.06 -10.41 -11.94
N THR A 49 -1.07 -10.05 -12.76
CA THR A 49 0.32 -9.95 -12.28
C THR A 49 0.45 -8.88 -11.20
N LEU A 50 -0.17 -7.72 -11.40
CA LEU A 50 -0.17 -6.63 -10.42
C LEU A 50 -0.93 -6.99 -9.14
N LEU A 51 -2.12 -7.57 -9.29
CA LEU A 51 -2.97 -8.02 -8.17
C LEU A 51 -2.28 -9.11 -7.34
N GLY A 52 -1.45 -9.94 -7.99
CA GLY A 52 -0.72 -11.02 -7.35
C GLY A 52 0.54 -10.59 -6.60
N CYS A 53 0.95 -9.32 -6.68
CA CYS A 53 2.13 -8.84 -5.97
C CYS A 53 1.88 -8.81 -4.46
N ILE A 54 2.73 -9.48 -3.69
CA ILE A 54 2.59 -9.56 -2.21
C ILE A 54 2.59 -8.18 -1.55
N GLY A 55 3.40 -7.23 -2.06
CA GLY A 55 3.48 -5.87 -1.54
C GLY A 55 2.16 -5.09 -1.58
N LEU A 56 1.25 -5.45 -2.50
CA LEU A 56 -0.07 -4.83 -2.59
C LEU A 56 -1.02 -5.31 -1.48
N LEU A 57 -0.76 -6.48 -0.88
CA LEU A 57 -1.71 -7.17 -0.01
C LEU A 57 -2.16 -6.34 1.19
N VAL A 58 -1.20 -5.81 1.96
CA VAL A 58 -1.50 -4.96 3.13
C VAL A 58 -1.64 -3.51 2.71
N ARG A 59 -0.64 -2.97 2.00
CA ARG A 59 -0.54 -1.54 1.67
C ARG A 59 -1.65 -1.04 0.75
N GLY A 60 -2.24 -1.92 -0.07
CA GLY A 60 -3.41 -1.61 -0.90
C GLY A 60 -4.72 -1.50 -0.12
N HIS A 61 -4.80 -2.05 1.09
CA HIS A 61 -6.00 -1.99 1.95
C HIS A 61 -5.89 -0.96 3.08
N GLU A 62 -4.69 -0.41 3.31
CA GLU A 62 -4.48 0.67 4.28
C GLU A 62 -4.96 2.01 3.72
N LEU A 63 -5.39 2.90 4.63
CA LEU A 63 -5.68 4.29 4.28
C LEU A 63 -4.36 5.06 4.20
N ASN A 64 -3.81 5.20 3.00
CA ASN A 64 -2.58 5.93 2.73
C ASN A 64 -2.66 6.69 1.39
N ALA A 65 -1.80 7.70 1.24
CA ALA A 65 -1.71 8.47 0.01
C ALA A 65 -1.06 7.68 -1.15
N ALA A 66 -0.26 6.66 -0.83
CA ALA A 66 0.48 5.89 -1.83
C ALA A 66 -0.42 5.11 -2.79
N THR A 67 -1.60 4.64 -2.37
CA THR A 67 -2.58 4.05 -3.29
C THR A 67 -3.06 5.05 -4.36
N ALA A 68 -3.25 6.32 -4.01
CA ALA A 68 -3.63 7.36 -4.96
C ALA A 68 -2.48 7.67 -5.94
N GLN A 69 -1.25 7.73 -5.44
CA GLN A 69 -0.04 7.85 -6.26
C GLN A 69 0.10 6.64 -7.21
N PHE A 70 -0.17 5.43 -6.74
CA PHE A 70 -0.17 4.21 -7.52
C PHE A 70 -1.18 4.24 -8.67
N ALA A 71 -2.41 4.68 -8.42
CA ALA A 71 -3.43 4.89 -9.47
C ALA A 71 -3.00 5.96 -10.49
N ALA A 72 -2.46 7.07 -9.99
CA ALA A 72 -1.98 8.17 -10.83
C ALA A 72 -0.82 7.75 -11.73
N ALA A 73 0.17 7.00 -11.21
CA ALA A 73 1.26 6.47 -12.00
C ALA A 73 0.78 5.49 -13.07
N ALA A 74 -0.18 4.61 -12.76
CA ALA A 74 -0.76 3.70 -13.75
C ALA A 74 -1.45 4.47 -14.89
N LEU A 75 -2.16 5.55 -14.56
CA LEU A 75 -2.79 6.44 -15.54
C LEU A 75 -1.75 7.21 -16.39
N MET A 76 -0.66 7.69 -15.78
CA MET A 76 0.43 8.34 -16.51
C MET A 76 1.13 7.35 -17.45
N LEU A 77 1.45 6.14 -16.99
CA LEU A 77 2.02 5.06 -17.83
C LEU A 77 1.11 4.74 -19.02
N TYR A 78 -0.21 4.72 -18.80
CA TYR A 78 -1.19 4.55 -19.88
C TYR A 78 -1.16 5.72 -20.87
N GLY A 79 -1.08 6.96 -20.38
CA GLY A 79 -0.94 8.15 -21.21
C GLY A 79 0.32 8.11 -22.07
N ILE A 80 1.45 7.70 -21.50
CA ILE A 80 2.73 7.54 -22.20
C ILE A 80 2.66 6.41 -23.24
N ALA A 81 2.03 5.28 -22.91
CA ALA A 81 1.85 4.19 -23.87
C ALA A 81 0.98 4.62 -25.09
N LEU A 82 0.00 5.50 -24.88
CA LEU A 82 -0.88 6.00 -25.93
C LEU A 82 -0.30 7.12 -26.81
N MET A 83 0.83 7.72 -26.42
CA MET A 83 1.43 8.87 -27.11
C MET A 83 1.53 8.69 -28.65
N PRO A 84 1.98 7.53 -29.17
CA PRO A 84 2.11 7.36 -30.62
C PRO A 84 0.75 7.32 -31.35
N GLN A 85 -0.36 7.03 -30.66
CA GLN A 85 -1.60 6.56 -31.27
C GLN A 85 -2.80 7.52 -31.09
N ALA A 86 -2.92 8.25 -29.97
CA ALA A 86 -4.22 8.87 -29.62
C ALA A 86 -4.14 10.21 -28.87
N ARG A 87 -5.08 11.12 -29.21
CA ARG A 87 -5.32 12.38 -28.47
C ARG A 87 -5.66 12.16 -26.98
N ARG A 88 -6.24 11.01 -26.65
CA ARG A 88 -6.58 10.63 -25.26
C ARG A 88 -5.33 10.48 -24.36
N GLY A 89 -4.14 10.31 -24.95
CA GLY A 89 -2.88 10.26 -24.21
C GLY A 89 -2.61 11.54 -23.43
N ALA A 90 -2.97 12.72 -23.98
CA ALA A 90 -2.74 14.02 -23.32
C ALA A 90 -3.50 14.12 -22.00
N TRP A 91 -4.79 13.75 -22.04
CA TRP A 91 -5.64 13.73 -20.85
C TRP A 91 -5.13 12.75 -19.81
N ALA A 92 -4.78 11.53 -20.21
CA ALA A 92 -4.30 10.52 -19.27
C ALA A 92 -2.98 10.95 -18.61
N LEU A 93 -2.02 11.47 -19.39
CA LEU A 93 -0.76 11.98 -18.86
C LEU A 93 -0.97 13.18 -17.94
N GLY A 94 -1.76 14.17 -18.36
CA GLY A 94 -2.01 15.39 -17.61
C GLY A 94 -2.80 15.14 -16.33
N VAL A 95 -3.96 14.48 -16.41
CA VAL A 95 -4.77 14.15 -15.23
C VAL A 95 -4.02 13.21 -14.29
N GLY A 96 -3.26 12.24 -14.81
CA GLY A 96 -2.39 11.41 -14.00
C GLY A 96 -1.35 12.24 -13.22
N ALA A 97 -0.70 13.21 -13.87
CA ALA A 97 0.24 14.11 -13.20
C ALA A 97 -0.43 14.95 -12.10
N VAL A 98 -1.63 15.47 -12.36
CA VAL A 98 -2.41 16.24 -11.37
C VAL A 98 -2.79 15.38 -10.17
N LEU A 99 -3.32 14.18 -10.40
CA LEU A 99 -3.66 13.26 -9.30
C LEU A 99 -2.43 12.86 -8.49
N MET A 100 -1.30 12.62 -9.17
CA MET A 100 -0.03 12.33 -8.50
C MET A 100 0.42 13.49 -7.61
N LEU A 101 0.35 14.72 -8.13
CA LEU A 101 0.68 15.94 -7.38
C LEU A 101 -0.22 16.11 -6.15
N LEU A 102 -1.53 15.98 -6.32
CA LEU A 102 -2.51 16.11 -5.22
C LEU A 102 -2.36 15.00 -4.17
N ALA A 103 -1.86 13.83 -4.56
CA ALA A 103 -1.51 12.75 -3.64
C ALA A 103 -0.11 12.94 -2.98
N GLY A 104 0.55 14.08 -3.19
CA GLY A 104 1.85 14.40 -2.61
C GLY A 104 3.05 13.78 -3.34
N GLY A 105 2.86 13.21 -4.53
CA GLY A 105 3.90 12.56 -5.35
C GLY A 105 4.54 13.50 -6.38
N ALA A 106 4.87 14.74 -5.99
CA ALA A 106 5.37 15.74 -6.95
C ALA A 106 6.65 15.29 -7.70
N ALA A 107 7.55 14.60 -6.99
CA ALA A 107 8.79 14.08 -7.56
C ALA A 107 8.51 12.95 -8.57
N GLU A 108 7.58 12.05 -8.25
CA GLU A 108 7.13 10.99 -9.16
C GLU A 108 6.43 11.56 -10.39
N ALA A 109 5.57 12.57 -10.24
CA ALA A 109 4.92 13.25 -11.36
C ALA A 109 5.97 13.86 -12.30
N ALA A 110 6.95 14.58 -11.75
CA ALA A 110 8.06 15.16 -12.51
C ALA A 110 8.88 14.08 -13.23
N LEU A 111 9.17 12.96 -12.56
CA LEU A 111 9.87 11.83 -13.16
C LEU A 111 9.11 11.26 -14.36
N PHE A 112 7.81 10.95 -14.23
CA PHE A 112 7.04 10.37 -15.34
C PHE A 112 6.87 11.36 -16.50
N LEU A 113 6.72 12.67 -16.22
CA LEU A 113 6.72 13.70 -17.25
C LEU A 113 8.09 13.78 -17.96
N LEU A 114 9.19 13.79 -17.21
CA LEU A 114 10.54 13.78 -17.77
C LEU A 114 10.77 12.54 -18.65
N LEU A 115 10.38 11.36 -18.17
CA LEU A 115 10.43 10.13 -18.95
C LEU A 115 9.63 10.25 -20.24
N ALA A 116 8.42 10.81 -20.20
CA ALA A 116 7.60 11.04 -21.38
C ALA A 116 8.32 11.93 -22.42
N TRP A 117 8.98 13.00 -21.98
CA TRP A 117 9.77 13.89 -22.84
C TRP A 117 11.06 13.27 -23.38
N LEU A 118 11.68 12.33 -22.66
CA LEU A 118 12.90 11.65 -23.08
C LEU A 118 12.63 10.49 -24.05
N LEU A 119 11.43 9.88 -24.03
CA LEU A 119 11.10 8.73 -24.87
C LEU A 119 11.24 8.97 -26.38
N PRO A 120 10.84 10.12 -26.96
CA PRO A 120 11.10 10.42 -28.36
C PRO A 120 12.59 10.40 -28.74
N LEU A 121 13.51 10.66 -27.80
CA LEU A 121 14.95 10.55 -28.06
C LEU A 121 15.37 9.08 -28.22
N LEU A 122 14.78 8.19 -27.42
CA LEU A 122 15.12 6.77 -27.35
C LEU A 122 14.38 5.90 -28.38
N LEU A 123 13.15 6.29 -28.77
CA LEU A 123 12.26 5.49 -29.61
C LEU A 123 11.74 6.31 -30.80
N VAL A 124 11.91 5.77 -32.01
CA VAL A 124 11.43 6.40 -33.25
C VAL A 124 9.90 6.47 -33.28
N ASP A 125 9.21 5.45 -32.73
CA ASP A 125 7.75 5.37 -32.66
C ASP A 125 7.11 6.55 -31.90
N TYR A 126 7.88 7.22 -31.04
CA TYR A 126 7.45 8.35 -30.22
C TYR A 126 7.73 9.70 -30.88
N ARG A 127 8.31 9.73 -32.09
CA ARG A 127 8.62 10.96 -32.86
C ARG A 127 7.47 11.36 -33.80
N THR A 128 6.23 11.24 -33.36
CA THR A 128 5.05 11.56 -34.17
C THR A 128 4.40 12.88 -33.74
N PRO A 129 3.68 13.58 -34.62
CA PRO A 129 2.91 14.78 -34.23
C PRO A 129 1.85 14.49 -33.16
N ALA A 130 1.35 13.26 -33.08
CA ALA A 130 0.44 12.83 -32.01
C ALA A 130 1.14 12.76 -30.64
N ALA A 131 2.37 12.24 -30.62
CA ALA A 131 3.18 12.16 -29.40
C ALA A 131 3.54 13.56 -28.88
N TRP A 132 3.99 14.47 -29.76
CA TRP A 132 4.28 15.86 -29.38
C TRP A 132 3.06 16.60 -28.83
N ARG A 133 1.90 16.47 -29.48
CA ARG A 133 0.64 17.04 -28.96
C ARG A 133 0.30 16.46 -27.59
N THR A 134 0.50 15.17 -27.39
CA THR A 134 0.26 14.51 -26.10
C THR A 134 1.16 15.07 -25.01
N LEU A 135 2.45 15.25 -25.30
CA LEU A 135 3.41 15.86 -24.36
C LEU A 135 2.98 17.27 -24.00
N ILE A 136 2.83 18.14 -25.00
CA ILE A 136 2.53 19.57 -24.78
C ILE A 136 1.23 19.72 -23.99
N TRP A 137 0.13 19.12 -24.46
CA TRP A 137 -1.16 19.26 -23.79
C TRP A 137 -1.19 18.58 -22.41
N GLY A 138 -0.57 17.40 -22.27
CA GLY A 138 -0.45 16.73 -20.98
C GLY A 138 0.33 17.58 -19.97
N THR A 139 1.43 18.19 -20.39
CA THR A 139 2.23 19.08 -19.54
C THR A 139 1.52 20.38 -19.23
N LEU A 140 0.79 20.97 -20.19
CA LEU A 140 0.02 22.19 -19.95
C LEU A 140 -1.09 21.96 -18.93
N ILE A 141 -1.81 20.82 -19.01
CA ILE A 141 -2.81 20.43 -18.01
C ILE A 141 -2.16 20.31 -16.62
N ALA A 142 -1.01 19.62 -16.55
CA ALA A 142 -0.29 19.43 -15.29
C ALA A 142 0.17 20.77 -14.70
N LEU A 143 0.74 21.66 -15.52
CA LEU A 143 1.23 22.98 -15.10
C LEU A 143 0.08 23.89 -14.65
N ALA A 144 -1.02 23.95 -15.41
CA ALA A 144 -2.18 24.76 -15.06
C ALA A 144 -2.79 24.35 -13.72
N ALA A 145 -2.98 23.04 -13.51
CA ALA A 145 -3.49 22.52 -12.25
C ALA A 145 -2.48 22.68 -11.10
N SER A 146 -1.18 22.53 -11.37
CA SER A 146 -0.13 22.81 -10.38
C SER A 146 -0.17 24.27 -9.92
N ALA A 147 -0.35 25.22 -10.85
CA ALA A 147 -0.45 26.64 -10.52
C ALA A 147 -1.68 26.91 -9.64
N VAL A 148 -2.85 26.37 -10.00
CA VAL A 148 -4.08 26.50 -9.19
C VAL A 148 -3.89 25.92 -7.80
N TRP A 149 -3.27 24.73 -7.70
CA TRP A 149 -3.04 24.09 -6.41
C TRP A 149 -2.03 24.86 -5.54
N LEU A 150 -0.95 25.37 -6.13
CA LEU A 150 0.02 26.22 -5.43
C LEU A 150 -0.62 27.50 -4.90
N ILE A 151 -1.48 28.16 -5.69
CA ILE A 151 -2.25 29.33 -5.24
C ILE A 151 -3.15 28.95 -4.05
N TYR A 152 -3.83 27.81 -4.12
CA TYR A 152 -4.63 27.35 -2.99
C TYR A 152 -3.78 27.13 -1.73
N LEU A 153 -2.66 26.41 -1.85
CA LEU A 153 -1.76 26.14 -0.72
C LEU A 153 -1.22 27.43 -0.08
N THR A 154 -0.85 28.44 -0.88
CA THR A 154 -0.38 29.73 -0.34
C THR A 154 -1.49 30.48 0.38
N THR A 155 -2.71 30.50 -0.17
CA THR A 155 -3.85 31.17 0.50
C THR A 155 -4.21 30.51 1.84
N GLN A 156 -3.99 29.20 1.98
CA GLN A 156 -4.23 28.47 3.22
C GLN A 156 -3.01 28.41 4.16
N SER A 157 -1.90 29.09 3.82
CA SER A 157 -0.63 29.03 4.56
C SER A 157 -0.11 27.60 4.79
N ILE A 158 -0.40 26.67 3.87
CA ILE A 158 0.03 25.27 3.98
C ILE A 158 1.46 25.14 3.43
N PRO A 159 2.44 24.65 4.22
CA PRO A 159 3.82 24.50 3.74
C PRO A 159 3.93 23.51 2.57
N PHE A 160 4.57 23.94 1.48
CA PHE A 160 4.77 23.10 0.29
C PHE A 160 5.56 21.82 0.59
N VAL A 161 6.53 21.90 1.52
CA VAL A 161 7.32 20.74 1.96
C VAL A 161 6.41 19.62 2.48
N ARG A 162 5.34 19.98 3.20
CA ARG A 162 4.36 19.02 3.69
C ARG A 162 3.41 18.57 2.59
N ALA A 163 2.87 19.51 1.81
CA ALA A 163 1.88 19.24 0.77
C ALA A 163 2.40 18.29 -0.33
N PHE A 164 3.67 18.42 -0.69
CA PHE A 164 4.34 17.59 -1.71
C PHE A 164 5.25 16.52 -1.12
N ASN A 165 5.13 16.25 0.20
CA ASN A 165 5.92 15.27 0.91
C ASN A 165 7.45 15.40 0.65
N LEU A 166 7.95 16.63 0.56
CA LEU A 166 9.36 16.87 0.22
C LEU A 166 10.31 16.67 1.41
N GLN A 167 9.77 16.65 2.63
CA GLN A 167 10.51 16.38 3.87
C GLN A 167 11.39 15.12 3.76
N ARG A 168 10.90 14.08 3.09
CA ARG A 168 11.65 12.81 2.90
C ARG A 168 12.96 12.94 2.12
N TRP A 169 13.15 14.04 1.38
CA TRP A 169 14.36 14.33 0.61
C TRP A 169 15.36 15.22 1.38
N PHE A 170 14.87 16.02 2.32
CA PHE A 170 15.64 17.08 2.99
C PHE A 170 16.04 16.73 4.41
N ASP A 171 15.24 15.94 5.13
CA ASP A 171 15.46 15.61 6.54
C ASP A 171 16.77 14.85 6.76
N GLY A 172 17.44 15.08 7.90
CA GLY A 172 18.86 14.77 8.14
C GLY A 172 19.25 13.30 8.35
N GLU A 173 18.38 12.34 8.03
CA GLU A 173 18.71 10.91 8.14
C GLU A 173 19.58 10.43 6.96
N ALA A 174 20.31 9.33 7.16
CA ALA A 174 21.16 8.76 6.12
C ALA A 174 20.31 8.18 4.97
N ARG A 175 20.76 8.37 3.73
CA ARG A 175 20.10 7.80 2.53
C ARG A 175 20.15 6.27 2.57
N GLN A 176 19.02 5.63 2.28
CA GLN A 176 18.89 4.17 2.31
C GLN A 176 18.75 3.57 0.90
N PHE A 177 19.83 3.68 0.11
CA PHE A 177 19.84 3.28 -1.31
C PHE A 177 19.52 1.80 -1.57
N THR A 178 19.70 0.92 -0.58
CA THR A 178 19.44 -0.53 -0.71
C THR A 178 18.03 -0.94 -0.32
N TYR A 179 17.22 -0.06 0.28
CA TYR A 179 15.92 -0.44 0.84
C TYR A 179 14.98 -1.02 -0.22
N TYR A 180 14.68 -0.26 -1.27
CA TYR A 180 13.74 -0.68 -2.31
C TYR A 180 14.23 -1.90 -3.10
N PRO A 181 15.49 -1.95 -3.58
CA PRO A 181 16.05 -3.18 -4.15
C PRO A 181 15.97 -4.38 -3.21
N GLY A 182 16.17 -4.16 -1.91
CA GLY A 182 16.11 -5.19 -0.88
C GLY A 182 14.71 -5.79 -0.66
N ILE A 183 13.66 -4.95 -0.71
CA ILE A 183 12.28 -5.44 -0.52
C ILE A 183 11.69 -6.05 -1.80
N LEU A 184 12.11 -5.62 -3.00
CA LEU A 184 11.50 -6.02 -4.27
C LEU A 184 11.43 -7.55 -4.48
N GLY A 185 12.39 -8.30 -3.92
CA GLY A 185 12.43 -9.75 -4.04
C GLY A 185 11.19 -10.47 -3.52
N TRP A 186 10.66 -10.06 -2.36
CA TRP A 186 9.40 -10.59 -1.83
C TRP A 186 8.21 -9.71 -2.22
N TYR A 187 8.42 -8.40 -2.24
CA TYR A 187 7.37 -7.40 -2.43
C TYR A 187 6.74 -7.47 -3.83
N ALA A 188 7.57 -7.67 -4.86
CA ALA A 188 7.12 -7.80 -6.24
C ALA A 188 7.02 -9.26 -6.70
N TRP A 189 7.06 -10.24 -5.79
CA TRP A 189 6.77 -11.63 -6.16
C TRP A 189 5.28 -11.78 -6.47
N PRO A 190 4.87 -12.44 -7.57
CA PRO A 190 5.66 -13.18 -8.56
C PRO A 190 5.93 -12.37 -9.84
N ALA A 191 5.75 -11.05 -9.85
CA ALA A 191 5.94 -10.20 -11.01
C ALA A 191 7.41 -10.11 -11.45
N TRP A 192 8.37 -10.01 -10.52
CA TRP A 192 9.78 -9.81 -10.90
C TRP A 192 10.40 -10.99 -11.69
N PRO A 193 10.17 -12.28 -11.38
CA PRO A 193 10.69 -13.37 -12.20
C PRO A 193 10.07 -13.37 -13.60
N LEU A 194 8.79 -13.03 -13.71
CA LEU A 194 8.10 -12.91 -14.99
C LEU A 194 8.66 -11.74 -15.82
N ALA A 195 8.93 -10.60 -15.16
CA ALA A 195 9.55 -9.44 -15.79
C ALA A 195 10.96 -9.76 -16.30
N LEU A 196 11.80 -10.41 -15.48
CA LEU A 196 13.14 -10.84 -15.90
C LEU A 196 13.08 -11.82 -17.07
N TRP A 197 12.12 -12.77 -17.05
CA TRP A 197 11.92 -13.69 -18.17
C TRP A 197 11.53 -12.96 -19.46
N ALA A 198 10.64 -11.96 -19.36
CA ALA A 198 10.27 -11.10 -20.48
C ALA A 198 11.48 -10.37 -21.07
N LEU A 199 12.31 -9.76 -20.22
CA LEU A 199 13.53 -9.08 -20.64
C LEU A 199 14.53 -10.05 -21.28
N TYR A 200 14.72 -11.23 -20.69
CA TYR A 200 15.60 -12.26 -21.24
C TYR A 200 15.15 -12.70 -22.64
N ARG A 201 13.85 -12.91 -22.85
CA ARG A 201 13.28 -13.27 -24.17
C ARG A 201 13.35 -12.10 -25.16
N GLY A 202 13.13 -10.87 -24.69
CA GLY A 202 13.15 -9.65 -25.47
C GLY A 202 14.53 -9.03 -25.71
N ARG A 203 15.61 -9.63 -25.17
CA ARG A 203 16.97 -9.04 -25.18
C ARG A 203 17.51 -8.65 -26.56
N ARG A 204 17.07 -9.34 -27.62
CA ARG A 204 17.48 -9.05 -29.00
C ARG A 204 16.72 -7.88 -29.62
N GLN A 205 15.59 -7.47 -29.05
CA GLN A 205 14.70 -6.41 -29.52
C GLN A 205 14.39 -5.42 -28.39
N TRP A 206 15.43 -5.02 -27.65
CA TRP A 206 15.29 -4.18 -26.45
C TRP A 206 14.82 -2.75 -26.74
N ARG A 207 15.03 -2.24 -27.97
CA ARG A 207 14.59 -0.90 -28.43
C ARG A 207 13.12 -0.90 -28.90
N THR A 208 12.23 -1.45 -28.09
CA THR A 208 10.79 -1.44 -28.35
C THR A 208 10.07 -0.71 -27.21
N PRO A 209 8.94 -0.03 -27.48
CA PRO A 209 8.13 0.60 -26.42
C PRO A 209 7.77 -0.37 -25.29
N CYS A 210 7.51 -1.62 -25.66
CA CYS A 210 7.22 -2.76 -24.79
C CYS A 210 8.24 -3.00 -23.67
N ILE A 211 9.51 -2.67 -23.91
CA ILE A 211 10.61 -2.89 -22.96
C ILE A 211 11.09 -1.54 -22.41
N VAL A 212 11.37 -0.57 -23.27
CA VAL A 212 11.97 0.70 -22.89
C VAL A 212 11.07 1.47 -21.92
N LEU A 213 9.75 1.55 -22.15
CA LEU A 213 8.86 2.29 -21.26
C LEU A 213 8.82 1.68 -19.84
N PRO A 214 8.45 0.40 -19.63
CA PRO A 214 8.45 -0.16 -18.27
C PRO A 214 9.83 -0.18 -17.61
N VAL A 215 10.91 -0.46 -18.35
CA VAL A 215 12.27 -0.50 -17.79
C VAL A 215 12.72 0.89 -17.36
N SER A 216 12.53 1.91 -18.21
CA SER A 216 12.87 3.30 -17.86
C SER A 216 12.04 3.82 -16.69
N ALA A 217 10.76 3.45 -16.58
CA ALA A 217 9.95 3.77 -15.41
C ALA A 217 10.47 3.10 -14.14
N LEU A 218 10.79 1.80 -14.19
CA LEU A 218 11.34 1.07 -13.04
C LEU A 218 12.69 1.65 -12.59
N LEU A 219 13.62 1.86 -13.53
CA LEU A 219 14.95 2.41 -13.24
C LEU A 219 14.86 3.85 -12.76
N GLY A 220 14.03 4.68 -13.39
CA GLY A 220 13.80 6.07 -12.97
C GLY A 220 13.27 6.16 -11.54
N LEU A 221 12.31 5.30 -11.18
CA LEU A 221 11.77 5.22 -9.81
C LEU A 221 12.83 4.74 -8.81
N LEU A 222 13.62 3.71 -9.15
CA LEU A 222 14.70 3.22 -8.29
C LEU A 222 15.78 4.29 -8.06
N VAL A 223 16.15 5.02 -9.12
CA VAL A 223 17.10 6.15 -9.01
C VAL A 223 16.52 7.25 -8.15
N LEU A 224 15.25 7.63 -8.37
CA LEU A 224 14.58 8.64 -7.56
C LEU A 224 14.56 8.22 -6.08
N TYR A 225 14.17 6.98 -5.80
CA TYR A 225 14.04 6.45 -4.45
C TYR A 225 15.37 6.12 -3.76
N ALA A 226 16.49 6.08 -4.50
CA ALA A 226 17.83 6.01 -3.89
C ALA A 226 18.16 7.29 -3.10
N PHE A 227 17.47 8.40 -3.36
CA PHE A 227 17.59 9.65 -2.60
C PHE A 227 16.59 9.77 -1.44
N ASP A 228 15.68 8.80 -1.28
CA ASP A 228 14.68 8.81 -0.23
C ASP A 228 15.36 8.53 1.13
N ARG A 229 15.11 9.40 2.10
CA ARG A 229 15.64 9.27 3.46
C ARG A 229 14.62 8.68 4.43
N HIS A 230 13.34 8.61 4.02
CA HIS A 230 12.26 8.03 4.81
C HIS A 230 11.54 6.96 3.99
N PRO A 231 12.24 5.88 3.59
CA PRO A 231 11.62 4.85 2.78
C PRO A 231 10.54 4.10 3.56
N GLY A 232 9.47 3.74 2.87
CA GLY A 232 8.40 2.92 3.41
C GLY A 232 7.87 1.95 2.36
N GLU A 233 7.19 0.92 2.85
CA GLU A 233 6.64 -0.13 1.99
C GLU A 233 5.47 0.38 1.15
N GLU A 234 4.71 1.36 1.64
CA GLU A 234 3.59 1.95 0.93
C GLU A 234 4.04 2.71 -0.33
N GLN A 235 5.15 3.45 -0.28
CA GLN A 235 5.71 4.16 -1.45
C GLN A 235 6.20 3.17 -2.52
N GLY A 236 6.63 1.98 -2.09
CA GLY A 236 7.08 0.91 -2.99
C GLY A 236 6.01 0.41 -3.98
N LEU A 237 4.72 0.70 -3.76
CA LEU A 237 3.61 0.24 -4.61
C LEU A 237 3.81 0.62 -6.08
N ILE A 238 4.31 1.83 -6.35
CA ILE A 238 4.50 2.36 -7.72
C ILE A 238 5.49 1.49 -8.53
N LEU A 239 6.48 0.88 -7.87
CA LEU A 239 7.46 -0.01 -8.51
C LEU A 239 6.82 -1.29 -9.07
N LEU A 240 5.66 -1.70 -8.55
CA LEU A 240 4.94 -2.88 -9.02
C LEU A 240 4.37 -2.69 -10.43
N LEU A 241 4.03 -1.45 -10.82
CA LEU A 241 3.42 -1.15 -12.12
C LEU A 241 4.31 -1.56 -13.31
N PRO A 242 5.56 -1.07 -13.44
CA PRO A 242 6.42 -1.48 -14.55
C PRO A 242 6.76 -2.97 -14.51
N LEU A 243 6.91 -3.56 -13.32
CA LEU A 243 7.18 -4.99 -13.17
C LEU A 243 5.98 -5.83 -13.63
N ALA A 244 4.75 -5.42 -13.32
CA ALA A 244 3.56 -6.12 -13.77
C ALA A 244 3.34 -5.98 -15.29
N LEU A 245 3.67 -4.83 -15.89
CA LEU A 245 3.64 -4.64 -17.34
C LEU A 245 4.63 -5.59 -18.04
N LEU A 246 5.88 -5.64 -17.60
CA LEU A 246 6.87 -6.59 -18.14
C LEU A 246 6.43 -8.04 -17.88
N GLY A 247 5.96 -8.33 -16.66
CA GLY A 247 5.50 -9.65 -16.26
C GLY A 247 4.33 -10.17 -17.08
N ALA A 248 3.44 -9.30 -17.57
CA ALA A 248 2.34 -9.67 -18.46
C ALA A 248 2.84 -10.33 -19.75
N SER A 249 3.85 -9.74 -20.40
CA SER A 249 4.49 -10.32 -21.58
C SER A 249 5.31 -11.56 -21.25
N GLY A 250 5.92 -11.60 -20.06
CA GLY A 250 6.63 -12.75 -19.53
C GLY A 250 5.73 -13.98 -19.38
N LEU A 251 4.52 -13.79 -18.86
CA LEU A 251 3.53 -14.85 -18.62
C LEU A 251 3.19 -15.63 -19.90
N PHE A 252 2.92 -14.93 -21.02
CA PHE A 252 2.58 -15.59 -22.29
C PHE A 252 3.76 -16.31 -22.94
N SER A 253 5.00 -15.97 -22.57
CA SER A 253 6.21 -16.57 -23.11
C SER A 253 6.83 -17.64 -22.20
N LEU A 254 6.17 -18.00 -21.10
CA LEU A 254 6.65 -19.02 -20.16
C LEU A 254 6.69 -20.40 -20.81
N ARG A 255 7.75 -21.16 -20.46
CA ARG A 255 7.81 -22.59 -20.75
C ARG A 255 6.77 -23.32 -19.92
N ARG A 256 6.18 -24.39 -20.49
CA ARG A 256 5.15 -25.21 -19.82
C ARG A 256 5.57 -25.63 -18.39
N GLY A 257 6.82 -26.09 -18.22
CA GLY A 257 7.34 -26.49 -16.91
C GLY A 257 7.32 -25.37 -15.87
N ALA A 258 7.74 -24.15 -16.25
CA ALA A 258 7.72 -22.99 -15.34
C ALA A 258 6.28 -22.55 -15.00
N ALA A 259 5.38 -22.58 -15.99
CA ALA A 259 3.96 -22.30 -15.76
C ALA A 259 3.32 -23.31 -14.80
N TYR A 260 3.61 -24.61 -14.94
CA TYR A 260 3.15 -25.64 -14.00
C TYR A 260 3.79 -25.52 -12.62
N ALA A 261 5.08 -25.17 -12.55
CA ALA A 261 5.76 -24.95 -11.27
C ALA A 261 5.09 -23.80 -10.49
N LEU A 262 4.81 -22.66 -11.15
CA LEU A 262 4.10 -21.55 -10.51
C LEU A 262 2.69 -21.95 -10.05
N LEU A 263 1.96 -22.70 -10.87
CA LEU A 263 0.62 -23.18 -10.53
C LEU A 263 0.63 -24.08 -9.29
N TRP A 264 1.47 -25.12 -9.27
CA TRP A 264 1.54 -26.06 -8.14
C TRP A 264 2.10 -25.40 -6.89
N PHE A 265 3.12 -24.56 -7.04
CA PHE A 265 3.65 -23.76 -5.93
C PHE A 265 2.54 -22.92 -5.29
N SER A 266 1.69 -22.28 -6.09
CA SER A 266 0.53 -21.52 -5.60
C SER A 266 -0.39 -22.42 -4.76
N VAL A 267 -0.86 -23.54 -5.32
CA VAL A 267 -1.82 -24.42 -4.64
C VAL A 267 -1.24 -24.96 -3.33
N MET A 268 0.02 -25.42 -3.34
CA MET A 268 0.68 -25.96 -2.15
C MET A 268 0.91 -24.90 -1.08
N LEU A 269 1.46 -23.73 -1.46
CA LEU A 269 1.77 -22.65 -0.52
C LEU A 269 0.50 -22.13 0.14
N PHE A 270 -0.51 -21.74 -0.65
CA PHE A 270 -1.72 -21.15 -0.11
C PHE A 270 -2.62 -22.20 0.58
N GLY A 271 -2.62 -23.45 0.11
CA GLY A 271 -3.26 -24.56 0.82
C GLY A 271 -2.63 -24.81 2.19
N PHE A 272 -1.30 -24.77 2.30
CA PHE A 272 -0.59 -24.87 3.57
C PHE A 272 -0.91 -23.69 4.50
N ILE A 273 -0.90 -22.44 4.00
CA ILE A 273 -1.25 -21.27 4.80
C ILE A 273 -2.70 -21.37 5.28
N ALA A 274 -3.65 -21.77 4.42
CA ALA A 274 -5.04 -21.95 4.81
C ALA A 274 -5.21 -23.02 5.91
N LEU A 275 -4.49 -24.14 5.81
CA LEU A 275 -4.45 -25.15 6.87
C LEU A 275 -3.95 -24.54 8.19
N LEU A 276 -2.87 -23.75 8.16
CA LEU A 276 -2.39 -23.05 9.36
C LEU A 276 -3.46 -22.11 9.92
N LEU A 277 -4.13 -21.31 9.09
CA LEU A 277 -5.20 -20.42 9.54
C LEU A 277 -6.33 -21.19 10.25
N TRP A 278 -6.76 -22.33 9.72
CA TRP A 278 -7.74 -23.20 10.37
C TRP A 278 -7.25 -23.78 11.70
N VAL A 279 -5.98 -24.19 11.79
CA VAL A 279 -5.37 -24.67 13.04
C VAL A 279 -5.30 -23.56 14.09
N TYR A 280 -4.87 -22.36 13.70
CA TYR A 280 -4.82 -21.20 14.59
C TYR A 280 -6.21 -20.74 15.02
N TRP A 281 -7.21 -20.83 14.13
CA TRP A 281 -8.59 -20.50 14.45
C TRP A 281 -9.16 -21.50 15.45
N SER A 282 -8.90 -22.79 15.25
CA SER A 282 -9.29 -23.84 16.21
C SER A 282 -8.69 -23.58 17.59
N ALA A 283 -7.41 -23.19 17.64
CA ALA A 283 -6.76 -22.85 18.91
C ALA A 283 -7.30 -21.56 19.54
N HIS A 284 -7.72 -20.58 18.74
CA HIS A 284 -8.29 -19.34 19.23
C HIS A 284 -9.74 -19.49 19.70
N ASP A 285 -10.62 -20.06 18.88
CA ASP A 285 -12.07 -20.08 19.13
C ASP A 285 -12.54 -21.33 19.88
N LEU A 286 -11.88 -22.48 19.70
CA LEU A 286 -12.21 -23.73 20.41
C LEU A 286 -11.26 -23.99 21.60
N GLY A 287 -10.14 -23.27 21.69
CA GLY A 287 -9.11 -23.51 22.70
C GLY A 287 -8.24 -24.76 22.44
N THR A 288 -8.38 -25.40 21.28
CA THR A 288 -7.69 -26.66 20.93
C THR A 288 -6.83 -26.51 19.68
N PRO A 289 -5.54 -26.90 19.68
CA PRO A 289 -4.80 -27.53 20.78
C PRO A 289 -4.42 -26.57 21.92
N ALA A 290 -4.53 -27.01 23.18
CA ALA A 290 -4.32 -26.18 24.37
C ALA A 290 -2.94 -25.49 24.42
N ARG A 291 -1.88 -26.17 23.95
CA ARG A 291 -0.52 -25.59 23.88
C ARG A 291 -0.45 -24.38 22.95
N LEU A 292 -1.19 -24.42 21.83
CA LEU A 292 -1.25 -23.31 20.88
C LEU A 292 -2.13 -22.18 21.41
N ALA A 293 -3.29 -22.51 21.99
CA ALA A 293 -4.17 -21.55 22.67
C ALA A 293 -3.42 -20.74 23.75
N ALA A 294 -2.66 -21.41 24.61
CA ALA A 294 -1.81 -20.78 25.63
C ALA A 294 -0.64 -19.94 25.05
N ARG A 295 -0.28 -20.15 23.78
CA ARG A 295 0.70 -19.30 23.09
C ARG A 295 0.02 -18.03 22.54
N LEU A 296 -1.20 -18.14 22.03
CA LEU A 296 -1.97 -17.00 21.53
C LEU A 296 -2.27 -15.98 22.62
N THR A 297 -2.65 -16.45 23.82
CA THR A 297 -2.83 -15.57 24.98
C THR A 297 -1.55 -14.80 25.32
N ARG A 298 -0.39 -15.47 25.28
CA ARG A 298 0.93 -14.83 25.49
C ARG A 298 1.32 -13.81 24.42
N PHE A 299 0.75 -13.92 23.22
CA PHE A 299 0.91 -12.94 22.13
C PHE A 299 -0.07 -11.75 22.24
N GLY A 300 -0.95 -11.75 23.24
CA GLY A 300 -1.93 -10.69 23.48
C GLY A 300 -3.23 -10.85 22.69
N LEU A 301 -3.49 -12.03 22.14
CA LEU A 301 -4.82 -12.36 21.60
C LEU A 301 -5.72 -12.65 22.80
N LEU A 302 -6.68 -11.76 23.03
CA LEU A 302 -7.67 -11.84 24.10
C LEU A 302 -8.85 -12.74 23.65
N HIS A 303 -9.65 -13.23 24.60
CA HIS A 303 -10.88 -14.02 24.33
C HIS A 303 -10.60 -15.38 23.64
N VAL A 304 -9.52 -16.06 24.04
CA VAL A 304 -9.21 -17.41 23.56
C VAL A 304 -10.14 -18.42 24.24
N GLY A 305 -10.76 -19.29 23.45
CA GLY A 305 -11.78 -20.26 23.87
C GLY A 305 -13.22 -19.76 23.70
N GLU A 306 -13.42 -18.56 23.16
CA GLU A 306 -14.75 -18.05 22.84
C GLU A 306 -15.14 -18.40 21.41
N PHE A 307 -16.08 -19.34 21.28
CA PHE A 307 -16.53 -19.81 19.98
C PHE A 307 -17.39 -18.77 19.25
N ARG A 308 -16.93 -18.35 18.06
CA ARG A 308 -17.66 -17.42 17.19
C ARG A 308 -18.21 -18.16 15.96
N PRO A 309 -19.47 -18.63 15.95
CA PRO A 309 -20.01 -19.49 14.89
C PRO A 309 -19.99 -18.85 13.50
N TRP A 310 -20.16 -17.53 13.41
CA TRP A 310 -20.13 -16.82 12.12
C TRP A 310 -18.76 -16.92 11.42
N THR A 311 -17.66 -16.95 12.18
CA THR A 311 -16.30 -17.08 11.62
C THR A 311 -16.11 -18.43 10.96
N LEU A 312 -16.64 -19.50 11.58
CA LEU A 312 -16.63 -20.85 11.01
C LEU A 312 -17.41 -20.89 9.70
N VAL A 313 -18.64 -20.35 9.69
CA VAL A 313 -19.49 -20.33 8.49
C VAL A 313 -18.81 -19.58 7.34
N LEU A 314 -18.32 -18.36 7.59
CA LEU A 314 -17.62 -17.59 6.56
C LEU A 314 -16.33 -18.30 6.10
N GLY A 315 -15.54 -18.84 7.02
CA GLY A 315 -14.32 -19.57 6.70
C GLY A 315 -14.59 -20.79 5.80
N VAL A 316 -15.64 -21.56 6.11
CA VAL A 316 -16.05 -22.72 5.30
C VAL A 316 -16.51 -22.27 3.92
N VAL A 317 -17.37 -21.25 3.83
CA VAL A 317 -17.84 -20.72 2.54
C VAL A 317 -16.68 -20.26 1.67
N VAL A 318 -15.76 -19.46 2.23
CA VAL A 318 -14.57 -18.95 1.53
C VAL A 318 -13.66 -20.10 1.06
N THR A 319 -13.49 -21.13 1.88
CA THR A 319 -12.70 -22.32 1.52
C THR A 319 -13.35 -23.13 0.40
N LEU A 320 -14.66 -23.35 0.46
CA LEU A 320 -15.40 -24.07 -0.59
C LEU A 320 -15.41 -23.31 -1.92
N LEU A 321 -15.55 -21.98 -1.88
CA LEU A 321 -15.45 -21.13 -3.07
C LEU A 321 -14.08 -21.26 -3.74
N TRP A 322 -13.00 -21.25 -2.95
CA TRP A 322 -11.65 -21.43 -3.49
C TRP A 322 -11.47 -22.81 -4.14
N ILE A 323 -11.92 -23.89 -3.49
CA ILE A 323 -11.89 -25.25 -4.06
C ILE A 323 -12.69 -25.28 -5.37
N GLY A 324 -13.88 -24.69 -5.39
CA GLY A 324 -14.73 -24.62 -6.58
C GLY A 324 -14.09 -23.86 -7.74
N ILE A 325 -13.41 -22.73 -7.46
CA ILE A 325 -12.64 -21.97 -8.45
C ILE A 325 -11.52 -22.84 -9.02
N LEU A 326 -10.72 -23.48 -8.16
CA LEU A 326 -9.60 -24.33 -8.61
C LEU A 326 -10.06 -25.52 -9.44
N ALA A 327 -11.20 -26.14 -9.08
CA ALA A 327 -11.76 -27.29 -9.78
C ALA A 327 -12.31 -26.92 -11.17
N ARG A 328 -12.86 -25.71 -11.36
CA ARG A 328 -13.51 -25.29 -12.61
C ARG A 328 -12.65 -24.43 -13.53
N LEU A 329 -11.47 -24.00 -13.11
CA LEU A 329 -10.60 -23.15 -13.91
C LEU A 329 -10.15 -23.86 -15.21
N PRO A 330 -10.50 -23.32 -16.40
CA PRO A 330 -10.14 -23.93 -17.67
C PRO A 330 -8.64 -23.84 -17.94
N ARG A 331 -8.15 -24.67 -18.87
CA ARG A 331 -6.77 -24.58 -19.34
C ARG A 331 -6.60 -23.31 -20.17
N SER A 332 -5.74 -22.40 -19.71
CA SER A 332 -5.38 -21.18 -20.42
C SER A 332 -3.95 -20.74 -20.06
N PRO A 333 -3.30 -19.89 -20.88
CA PRO A 333 -2.00 -19.30 -20.54
C PRO A 333 -2.04 -18.47 -19.24
N LEU A 334 -3.21 -17.93 -18.89
CA LEU A 334 -3.42 -17.14 -17.67
C LEU A 334 -3.60 -18.00 -16.42
N ARG A 335 -3.88 -19.31 -16.58
CA ARG A 335 -4.24 -20.21 -15.47
C ARG A 335 -3.26 -20.17 -14.28
N PRO A 336 -1.92 -20.18 -14.45
CA PRO A 336 -1.01 -20.10 -13.30
C PRO A 336 -1.19 -18.82 -12.48
N MET A 337 -1.35 -17.67 -13.16
CA MET A 337 -1.57 -16.40 -12.46
C MET A 337 -2.98 -16.28 -11.89
N LEU A 338 -4.00 -16.80 -12.55
CA LEU A 338 -5.36 -16.88 -11.99
C LEU A 338 -5.38 -17.70 -10.70
N VAL A 339 -4.70 -18.85 -10.68
CA VAL A 339 -4.57 -19.68 -9.47
C VAL A 339 -3.80 -18.95 -8.39
N TRP A 340 -2.67 -18.30 -8.72
CA TRP A 340 -1.90 -17.50 -7.78
C TRP A 340 -2.75 -16.39 -7.14
N THR A 341 -3.37 -15.53 -7.96
CA THR A 341 -4.15 -14.40 -7.46
C THR A 341 -5.38 -14.85 -6.69
N ALA A 342 -6.13 -15.84 -7.20
CA ALA A 342 -7.31 -16.35 -6.52
C ALA A 342 -6.95 -16.98 -5.16
N SER A 343 -5.81 -17.67 -5.07
CA SER A 343 -5.35 -18.29 -3.84
C SER A 343 -4.81 -17.27 -2.82
N MET A 344 -4.13 -16.22 -3.29
CA MET A 344 -3.73 -15.10 -2.45
C MET A 344 -4.95 -14.35 -1.90
N THR A 345 -5.93 -14.04 -2.75
CA THR A 345 -7.20 -13.43 -2.34
C THR A 345 -7.94 -14.33 -1.35
N PHE A 346 -8.00 -15.64 -1.61
CA PHE A 346 -8.60 -16.62 -0.69
C PHE A 346 -7.96 -16.58 0.70
N VAL A 347 -6.63 -16.66 0.79
CA VAL A 347 -5.94 -16.66 2.09
C VAL A 347 -6.15 -15.34 2.83
N TRP A 348 -6.16 -14.21 2.13
CA TRP A 348 -6.43 -12.90 2.74
C TRP A 348 -7.85 -12.79 3.28
N VAL A 349 -8.84 -13.20 2.48
CA VAL A 349 -10.25 -13.20 2.88
C VAL A 349 -10.48 -14.18 4.02
N LEU A 350 -9.84 -15.36 3.99
CA LEU A 350 -9.90 -16.34 5.08
C LEU A 350 -9.29 -15.78 6.36
N LEU A 351 -8.12 -15.14 6.28
CA LEU A 351 -7.48 -14.48 7.43
C LEU A 351 -8.43 -13.44 8.05
N MET A 352 -9.02 -12.55 7.25
CA MET A 352 -9.93 -11.53 7.76
C MET A 352 -11.22 -12.16 8.32
N SER A 353 -11.79 -13.16 7.64
CA SER A 353 -13.01 -13.85 8.10
C SER A 353 -12.83 -14.52 9.46
N LEU A 354 -11.67 -15.12 9.70
CA LEU A 354 -11.38 -15.84 10.95
C LEU A 354 -10.83 -14.93 12.05
N PHE A 355 -9.98 -13.95 11.70
CA PHE A 355 -9.14 -13.22 12.66
C PHE A 355 -9.34 -11.71 12.71
N GLN A 356 -10.25 -11.10 11.93
CA GLN A 356 -10.43 -9.65 11.96
C GLN A 356 -10.67 -9.11 13.38
N ALA A 357 -11.67 -9.64 14.11
CA ALA A 357 -11.97 -9.17 15.47
C ALA A 357 -10.80 -9.29 16.47
N PRO A 358 -10.10 -10.44 16.60
CA PRO A 358 -8.95 -10.51 17.51
C PRO A 358 -7.76 -9.67 17.05
N LEU A 359 -7.54 -9.51 15.74
CA LEU A 359 -6.52 -8.61 15.21
C LEU A 359 -6.85 -7.14 15.52
N ASP A 360 -8.09 -6.72 15.33
CA ASP A 360 -8.56 -5.37 15.63
C ASP A 360 -8.34 -5.03 17.11
N ARG A 361 -8.72 -5.92 18.03
CA ARG A 361 -8.52 -5.71 19.47
C ARG A 361 -7.04 -5.59 19.85
N ARG A 362 -6.17 -6.35 19.18
CA ARG A 362 -4.74 -6.39 19.46
C ARG A 362 -4.00 -5.16 18.89
N LEU A 363 -4.33 -4.76 17.66
CA LEU A 363 -3.61 -3.75 16.92
C LEU A 363 -4.16 -2.32 17.14
N SER A 364 -5.46 -2.21 17.44
CA SER A 364 -6.14 -0.92 17.62
C SER A 364 -5.63 -0.14 18.83
N TYR A 365 -5.65 1.18 18.71
CA TYR A 365 -5.37 2.11 19.81
C TYR A 365 -6.61 2.40 20.66
N ALA A 366 -7.79 1.89 20.28
CA ALA A 366 -9.04 2.14 20.99
C ALA A 366 -8.98 1.75 22.49
N SER A 367 -8.37 0.61 22.81
CA SER A 367 -8.25 0.13 24.19
C SER A 367 -7.36 1.03 25.05
N VAL A 368 -6.24 1.49 24.50
CA VAL A 368 -5.34 2.45 25.17
C VAL A 368 -6.03 3.80 25.33
N SER A 369 -6.71 4.28 24.28
CA SER A 369 -7.46 5.53 24.33
C SER A 369 -8.58 5.50 25.37
N GLN A 370 -9.30 4.39 25.53
CA GLN A 370 -10.31 4.25 26.59
C GLN A 370 -9.71 4.38 27.99
N GLN A 371 -8.53 3.81 28.23
CA GLN A 371 -7.82 3.96 29.50
C GLN A 371 -7.36 5.41 29.73
N LEU A 372 -6.91 6.11 28.68
CA LEU A 372 -6.57 7.52 28.77
C LEU A 372 -7.79 8.40 29.07
N VAL A 373 -8.95 8.14 28.45
CA VAL A 373 -10.20 8.87 28.69
C VAL A 373 -10.67 8.72 30.14
N ALA A 374 -10.43 7.57 30.77
CA ALA A 374 -10.75 7.34 32.18
C ALA A 374 -9.88 8.16 33.15
N GLN A 375 -8.71 8.65 32.70
CA GLN A 375 -7.77 9.41 33.52
C GLN A 375 -7.83 10.92 33.23
N VAL A 376 -8.03 11.29 31.97
CA VAL A 376 -7.96 12.69 31.50
C VAL A 376 -9.37 13.26 31.34
N PRO A 377 -9.74 14.33 32.08
CA PRO A 377 -11.04 14.99 31.96
C PRO A 377 -11.36 15.48 30.54
N PRO A 378 -12.65 15.64 30.18
CA PRO A 378 -13.02 16.25 28.91
C PRO A 378 -12.56 17.71 28.83
N GLY A 379 -12.09 18.13 27.66
CA GLY A 379 -11.62 19.51 27.40
C GLY A 379 -10.14 19.75 27.70
N GLU A 380 -9.50 18.90 28.51
CA GLU A 380 -8.06 18.96 28.78
C GLU A 380 -7.24 18.58 27.55
N CYS A 381 -6.06 19.20 27.43
CA CYS A 381 -5.08 18.85 26.40
C CYS A 381 -3.96 17.99 26.98
N ILE A 382 -3.39 17.14 26.13
CA ILE A 382 -2.32 16.22 26.46
C ILE A 382 -1.10 16.63 25.62
N GLN A 383 -0.06 17.11 26.31
CA GLN A 383 1.25 17.30 25.72
C GLN A 383 1.83 15.94 25.36
N THR A 384 2.39 15.79 24.16
CA THR A 384 3.10 14.57 23.77
C THR A 384 4.60 14.81 23.69
N TYR A 385 5.37 13.91 24.29
CA TYR A 385 6.83 13.92 24.19
C TYR A 385 7.34 12.63 23.56
N ARG A 386 8.02 12.76 22.41
CA ARG A 386 8.61 11.65 21.62
C ARG A 386 7.62 10.55 21.19
N VAL A 387 6.33 10.84 21.21
CA VAL A 387 5.27 9.97 20.68
C VAL A 387 5.23 10.11 19.15
N ARG A 388 5.20 8.99 18.42
CA ARG A 388 5.10 9.03 16.95
C ARG A 388 3.82 9.73 16.47
N ASP A 389 3.92 10.48 15.38
CA ASP A 389 2.80 11.25 14.82
C ASP A 389 1.57 10.40 14.50
N GLN A 390 1.75 9.25 13.84
CA GLN A 390 0.63 8.35 13.53
C GLN A 390 -0.06 7.84 14.80
N GLN A 391 0.71 7.50 15.84
CA GLN A 391 0.15 7.02 17.11
C GLN A 391 -0.60 8.13 17.83
N ARG A 392 -0.03 9.34 17.85
CA ARG A 392 -0.66 10.54 18.41
C ARG A 392 -2.01 10.83 17.72
N LEU A 393 -2.06 10.76 16.40
CA LEU A 393 -3.30 10.97 15.64
C LEU A 393 -4.34 9.88 15.91
N LEU A 394 -3.94 8.62 16.00
CA LEU A 394 -4.84 7.50 16.33
C LEU A 394 -5.37 7.60 17.77
N LEU A 395 -4.51 7.96 18.73
CA LEU A 395 -4.90 8.19 20.11
C LEU A 395 -5.89 9.36 20.23
N ALA A 396 -5.61 10.47 19.53
CA ALA A 396 -6.52 11.61 19.45
C ALA A 396 -7.88 11.21 18.86
N TYR A 397 -7.88 10.48 17.74
CA TYR A 397 -9.09 10.00 17.08
C TYR A 397 -9.96 9.12 17.99
N HIS A 398 -9.36 8.14 18.67
CA HIS A 398 -10.10 7.20 19.52
C HIS A 398 -10.47 7.75 20.90
N SER A 399 -9.75 8.74 21.43
CA SER A 399 -10.03 9.32 22.75
C SER A 399 -10.89 10.60 22.69
N GLY A 400 -10.94 11.27 21.54
CA GLY A 400 -11.54 12.61 21.41
C GLY A 400 -10.81 13.69 22.23
N ARG A 401 -9.58 13.42 22.70
CA ARG A 401 -8.75 14.38 23.45
C ARG A 401 -7.81 15.13 22.49
N ARG A 402 -7.43 16.35 22.86
CA ARG A 402 -6.48 17.16 22.09
C ARG A 402 -5.06 16.73 22.45
N PHE A 403 -4.31 16.23 21.47
CA PHE A 403 -2.89 15.93 21.63
C PHE A 403 -2.04 16.98 20.94
N SER A 404 -1.21 17.68 21.71
CA SER A 404 -0.39 18.78 21.22
C SER A 404 1.10 18.43 21.38
N PRO A 405 1.89 18.43 20.29
CA PRO A 405 3.33 18.22 20.41
C PRO A 405 3.98 19.44 21.07
N ASP A 406 4.73 19.20 22.15
CA ASP A 406 5.55 20.20 22.84
C ASP A 406 4.82 21.47 23.34
N ASP A 407 3.52 21.36 23.62
CA ASP A 407 2.73 22.45 24.20
C ASP A 407 2.75 22.41 25.74
N ALA A 408 3.51 23.33 26.32
CA ALA A 408 3.70 23.45 27.77
C ALA A 408 2.46 23.97 28.53
N SER A 409 1.40 24.38 27.82
CA SER A 409 0.15 24.83 28.44
C SER A 409 -0.73 23.68 28.94
N CYS A 410 -0.47 22.45 28.49
CA CYS A 410 -1.25 21.29 28.89
C CYS A 410 -0.92 20.81 30.31
N ASN A 411 -1.95 20.39 31.05
CA ASN A 411 -1.82 19.82 32.39
C ASN A 411 -1.52 18.31 32.38
N TRP A 412 -1.52 17.70 31.20
CA TRP A 412 -1.27 16.28 30.99
C TRP A 412 -0.11 16.06 30.04
N LEU A 413 0.75 15.09 30.34
CA LEU A 413 1.92 14.74 29.55
C LEU A 413 1.89 13.24 29.24
N LEU A 414 1.94 12.90 27.96
CA LEU A 414 2.07 11.54 27.47
C LEU A 414 3.46 11.33 26.88
N MET A 415 4.18 10.35 27.42
CA MET A 415 5.50 9.94 26.97
C MET A 415 5.45 8.50 26.44
N GLU A 416 6.21 8.22 25.38
CA GLU A 416 6.39 6.87 24.83
C GLU A 416 7.78 6.35 25.18
N THR A 417 7.85 5.15 25.76
CA THR A 417 9.11 4.40 25.93
C THR A 417 9.18 3.29 24.88
N ARG A 418 10.31 3.22 24.18
CA ARG A 418 10.60 2.17 23.19
C ARG A 418 11.47 1.07 23.81
N ARG A 419 11.30 -0.17 23.35
CA ARG A 419 12.04 -1.41 23.65
C ARG A 419 13.37 -1.18 24.39
N ARG A 420 13.45 -1.56 25.67
CA ARG A 420 14.66 -1.50 26.53
C ARG A 420 15.25 -0.10 26.76
N GLY A 421 14.60 0.98 26.34
CA GLY A 421 14.94 2.33 26.74
C GLY A 421 14.57 2.56 28.21
N ALA A 422 15.34 3.39 28.90
CA ALA A 422 14.92 3.92 30.19
C ALA A 422 13.60 4.70 30.01
N VAL A 423 12.69 4.58 30.97
CA VAL A 423 11.53 5.46 31.03
C VAL A 423 12.09 6.89 31.10
N PRO A 424 11.78 7.77 30.14
CA PRO A 424 12.32 9.11 30.18
C PRO A 424 11.86 9.80 31.47
N GLU A 425 12.80 10.43 32.18
CA GLU A 425 12.48 11.12 33.44
C GLU A 425 11.44 12.20 33.17
N ALA A 426 10.36 12.17 33.94
CA ALA A 426 9.35 13.20 33.86
C ALA A 426 9.94 14.51 34.41
N PRO A 427 9.66 15.67 33.80
CA PRO A 427 10.14 16.94 34.32
C PRO A 427 9.67 17.17 35.78
N PRO A 428 10.36 18.00 36.56
CA PRO A 428 9.92 18.35 37.90
C PRO A 428 8.48 18.88 37.90
N GLY A 429 7.66 18.47 38.87
CA GLY A 429 6.26 18.87 38.97
C GLY A 429 5.27 17.98 38.21
N TRP A 430 5.71 16.91 37.56
CA TRP A 430 4.84 15.91 36.94
C TRP A 430 4.69 14.66 37.80
N VAL A 431 3.45 14.18 37.97
CA VAL A 431 3.13 12.98 38.75
C VAL A 431 2.52 11.94 37.84
N LYS A 432 3.10 10.73 37.84
CA LYS A 432 2.62 9.62 37.03
C LYS A 432 1.21 9.21 37.48
N ARG A 433 0.26 9.19 36.55
CA ARG A 433 -1.13 8.78 36.81
C ARG A 433 -1.43 7.41 36.23
N TRP A 434 -0.82 7.07 35.10
CA TRP A 434 -1.09 5.81 34.41
C TRP A 434 0.10 5.38 33.56
N ASP A 435 0.21 4.08 33.32
CA ASP A 435 1.03 3.54 32.26
C ASP A 435 0.39 2.28 31.66
N GLY A 436 0.61 2.06 30.37
CA GLY A 436 0.06 0.91 29.69
C GLY A 436 0.50 0.82 28.24
N ALA A 437 0.06 -0.24 27.58
CA ALA A 437 0.41 -0.57 26.22
C ALA A 437 -0.77 -1.26 25.54
N ARG A 438 -0.69 -1.41 24.21
CA ARG A 438 -1.66 -2.24 23.48
C ARG A 438 -1.54 -3.70 23.93
N PRO A 439 -2.61 -4.51 23.85
CA PRO A 439 -2.58 -5.91 24.23
C PRO A 439 -1.44 -6.68 23.54
N GLY A 440 -0.54 -7.28 24.33
CA GLY A 440 0.60 -8.05 23.84
C GLY A 440 1.75 -7.24 23.22
N ASP A 441 1.68 -5.91 23.23
CA ASP A 441 2.80 -5.06 22.83
C ASP A 441 3.84 -5.04 23.96
N ARG A 442 5.06 -5.48 23.63
CA ARG A 442 6.20 -5.53 24.56
C ARG A 442 7.26 -4.48 24.22
N SER A 443 7.02 -3.70 23.18
CA SER A 443 7.97 -2.76 22.61
C SER A 443 7.67 -1.32 22.93
N GLU A 444 6.40 -1.00 23.08
CA GLU A 444 5.95 0.37 23.21
C GLU A 444 5.12 0.44 24.47
N ARG A 445 5.46 1.39 25.34
CA ARG A 445 4.68 1.67 26.55
C ARG A 445 4.45 3.16 26.65
N PHE A 446 3.21 3.51 26.96
CA PHE A 446 2.79 4.87 27.20
C PHE A 446 2.81 5.16 28.69
N HIS A 447 3.26 6.36 29.04
CA HIS A 447 3.30 6.85 30.41
C HIS A 447 2.58 8.19 30.45
N LEU A 448 1.51 8.26 31.24
CA LEU A 448 0.70 9.45 31.42
C LEU A 448 1.03 10.10 32.77
N TYR A 449 1.31 11.39 32.72
CA TYR A 449 1.60 12.22 33.86
C TYR A 449 0.59 13.37 33.93
N ALA A 450 0.26 13.80 35.14
CA ALA A 450 -0.48 15.02 35.42
C ALA A 450 0.46 16.03 36.08
N ARG A 451 0.29 17.31 35.76
CA ARG A 451 0.96 18.40 36.45
C ARG A 451 0.44 18.47 37.89
N ARG A 452 1.34 18.71 38.85
CA ARG A 452 0.99 18.88 40.27
C ARG A 452 0.08 20.07 40.52
#